data_AF-A0A2W0C7A4-F1
#
_entry.id   AF-A0A2W0C7A4-F1
#
_cell.length_a   1.000
_cell.length_b   1.000
_cell.length_c   1.000
_cell.angle_alpha   90.00
_cell.angle_beta   90.00
_cell.angle_gamma   90.00
#
_symmetry.space_group_name_H-M   'P 1'
#
loop_
_entity.id
_entity.type
_entity.pdbx_description
1 polymer ?
#
loop_
_entity_poly.entity_id
_entity_poly.type
_entity_poly.pdbx_seq_one_letter_code
_entity_poly.pdbx_strand_id
1 'polypeptide(L)' 'MARGFDSKSVEEQQAEARREPAHNQRLTPEEIESRRKRDGLLLARTNVQSQLNSATNPTHRQMLEGALAELDRQLAELGS' A
#
# COMPACT_ATOMS: atom_id res chain seq x y z
N MET A 1 -14.48 -22.08 -0.32
CA MET A 1 -13.88 -21.05 -1.19
C MET A 1 -12.98 -20.18 -0.32
N ALA A 2 -11.72 -20.59 -0.19
CA ALA A 2 -10.73 -19.88 0.61
C ALA A 2 -10.44 -18.53 -0.07
N ARG A 3 -10.85 -17.42 0.56
CA ARG A 3 -10.33 -16.10 0.21
C ARG A 3 -8.91 -16.04 0.76
N GLY A 4 -7.98 -16.64 0.02
CA GLY A 4 -6.55 -16.60 0.29
C GLY A 4 -6.03 -15.20 0.05
N PHE A 5 -5.93 -14.42 1.12
CA PHE A 5 -5.07 -13.26 1.22
C PHE A 5 -3.66 -13.72 1.67
N ASP A 6 -3.14 -14.77 1.04
CA ASP A 6 -1.71 -15.07 1.07
C ASP A 6 -1.13 -14.17 -0.03
N SER A 7 -0.66 -12.96 0.29
CA SER A 7 0.69 -12.75 0.82
C SER A 7 1.75 -13.61 0.09
N LYS A 8 1.61 -13.77 -1.22
CA LYS A 8 2.72 -14.22 -2.08
C LYS A 8 3.67 -13.04 -2.30
N SER A 9 4.61 -12.93 -1.36
CA SER A 9 6.03 -12.76 -1.65
C SER A 9 6.35 -12.01 -2.94
N VAL A 10 6.41 -10.68 -2.85
CA VAL A 10 7.25 -9.87 -3.76
C VAL A 10 8.61 -9.69 -3.07
N GLU A 11 9.24 -10.81 -2.72
CA GLU A 11 10.55 -10.88 -2.05
C GLU A 11 11.68 -11.19 -3.04
N GLU A 12 11.41 -11.13 -4.34
CA GLU A 12 12.43 -11.31 -5.37
C GLU A 12 12.52 -10.01 -6.14
N GLN A 13 13.47 -9.12 -5.80
CA GLN A 13 14.22 -8.25 -6.75
C GLN A 13 15.25 -7.39 -5.98
N GLN A 14 16.12 -7.99 -5.15
CA GLN A 14 17.27 -7.27 -4.55
C GLN A 14 18.59 -8.03 -4.65
N ALA A 15 18.75 -8.90 -5.66
CA ALA A 15 20.01 -9.60 -5.89
C ALA A 15 21.07 -8.77 -6.66
N GLU A 16 20.83 -7.48 -6.95
CA GLU A 16 21.71 -6.71 -7.83
C GLU A 16 22.02 -5.30 -7.27
N ALA A 17 22.80 -5.23 -6.19
CA ALA A 17 23.46 -3.98 -5.80
C ALA A 17 24.96 -4.22 -5.56
N ARG A 18 25.61 -4.75 -6.61
CA ARG A 18 27.06 -4.69 -6.75
C ARG A 18 27.48 -3.25 -7.04
N ARG A 19 28.49 -2.81 -6.27
CA ARG A 19 29.58 -1.88 -6.63
C ARG A 19 29.33 -0.37 -6.63
N GLU A 20 30.28 0.27 -5.95
CA GLU A 20 30.85 1.61 -6.08
C GLU A 20 30.22 2.79 -5.29
N PRO A 21 31.08 3.69 -4.73
CA PRO A 21 30.71 4.66 -3.72
C PRO A 21 30.58 6.06 -4.34
N ALA A 22 29.35 6.52 -4.55
CA ALA A 22 29.11 7.90 -4.93
C ALA A 22 27.83 8.39 -4.26
N HIS A 23 28.01 9.14 -3.17
CA HIS A 23 27.23 10.28 -2.66
C HIS A 23 25.70 10.33 -2.88
N ASN A 24 25.05 9.20 -3.07
CA ASN A 24 23.62 9.04 -3.10
C ASN A 24 23.25 8.57 -1.72
N GLN A 25 22.39 9.32 -1.03
CA GLN A 25 21.68 8.83 0.14
C GLN A 25 20.95 7.56 -0.33
N ARG A 26 21.61 6.42 -0.16
CA ARG A 26 21.06 5.10 -0.44
C ARG A 26 19.92 5.00 0.56
N LEU A 27 18.70 5.18 0.07
CA LEU A 27 17.51 4.97 0.88
C LEU A 27 17.71 3.67 1.61
N THR A 28 17.71 3.72 2.94
CA THR A 28 17.95 2.52 3.72
C THR A 28 16.85 1.51 3.38
N PRO A 29 17.09 0.20 3.52
CA PRO A 29 16.05 -0.80 3.31
C PRO A 29 14.73 -0.46 4.04
N GLU A 30 14.84 0.17 5.21
CA GLU A 30 13.72 0.65 6.03
C GLU A 30 12.93 1.80 5.36
N GLU A 31 13.61 2.74 4.71
CA GLU A 31 12.97 3.82 3.94
C GLU A 31 12.26 3.29 2.69
N ILE A 32 12.84 2.28 2.02
CA ILE A 32 12.24 1.62 0.86
C ILE A 32 10.96 0.87 1.27
N GLU A 33 11.01 0.11 2.37
CA GLU A 33 9.85 -0.62 2.89
C GLU A 33 8.74 0.33 3.34
N SER A 34 9.09 1.45 3.98
CA SER A 34 8.12 2.47 4.38
C SER A 34 7.43 3.12 3.17
N ARG A 35 8.19 3.40 2.09
CA ARG A 35 7.62 3.89 0.82
C ARG A 35 6.72 2.86 0.17
N ARG A 36 7.14 1.60 0.08
CA ARG A 36 6.33 0.50 -0.48
C ARG A 36 5.01 0.33 0.27
N LYS A 37 5.05 0.37 1.60
CA LYS A 37 3.85 0.33 2.45
C LYS A 37 2.91 1.49 2.12
N ARG A 38 3.45 2.71 2.07
CA ARG A 38 2.68 3.91 1.72
C ARG A 38 2.05 3.80 0.32
N ASP A 39 2.82 3.39 -0.68
CA ASP A 39 2.34 3.23 -2.06
C ASP A 39 1.23 2.17 -2.15
N GLY A 40 1.37 1.07 -1.42
CA GLY A 40 0.32 0.04 -1.30
C GLY A 40 -0.98 0.58 -0.71
N LEU A 41 -0.90 1.39 0.34
CA LEU A 41 -2.08 2.03 0.95
C LEU A 41 -2.72 3.07 0.03
N LEU A 42 -1.92 3.87 -0.69
CA LEU A 42 -2.43 4.84 -1.68
C LEU A 42 -3.17 4.14 -2.83
N LEU A 43 -2.64 3.01 -3.31
CA LEU A 43 -3.28 2.20 -4.34
C LEU A 43 -4.60 1.63 -3.83
N ALA A 44 -4.62 1.07 -2.62
CA ALA A 44 -5.83 0.55 -1.99
C ALA A 44 -6.90 1.65 -1.83
N ARG A 45 -6.50 2.83 -1.37
CA ARG A 45 -7.38 4.00 -1.21
C ARG A 45 -8.04 4.38 -2.53
N THR A 46 -7.26 4.45 -3.60
CA THR A 46 -7.74 4.78 -4.95
C THR A 46 -8.72 3.72 -5.46
N ASN A 47 -8.44 2.44 -5.23
CA ASN A 47 -9.33 1.34 -5.60
C ASN A 47 -10.66 1.40 -4.85
N VAL A 48 -10.65 1.68 -3.53
CA VAL A 48 -11.87 1.84 -2.73
C VAL A 48 -12.68 3.05 -3.20
N GLN A 49 -12.02 4.16 -3.52
CA GLN A 49 -12.69 5.34 -4.05
C GLN A 49 -13.38 5.07 -5.40
N SER A 50 -12.73 4.32 -6.28
CA SER A 50 -13.32 3.88 -7.57
C SER A 50 -14.53 2.96 -7.35
N GLN A 51 -14.44 2.04 -6.38
CA GLN A 51 -15.57 1.19 -5.99
C GLN A 51 -16.73 2.01 -5.41
N LEU A 52 -16.46 3.04 -4.59
CA LEU A 52 -17.50 3.93 -4.06
C LEU A 52 -18.24 4.69 -5.17
N ASN A 53 -17.54 5.09 -6.22
CA ASN A 53 -18.14 5.80 -7.36
C ASN A 53 -19.08 4.89 -8.18
N SER A 54 -18.81 3.58 -8.22
CA SER A 54 -19.61 2.58 -8.94
C SER A 54 -20.62 1.85 -8.04
N ALA A 55 -20.49 1.95 -6.72
CA ALA A 55 -21.35 1.27 -5.75
C ALA A 55 -22.73 1.91 -5.71
N THR A 56 -23.74 1.14 -6.10
CA THR A 56 -25.16 1.51 -6.03
C THR A 56 -25.85 1.00 -4.77
N ASN A 57 -25.29 -0.03 -4.13
CA ASN A 57 -25.85 -0.62 -2.91
C ASN A 57 -25.40 0.17 -1.66
N PRO A 58 -26.34 0.69 -0.85
CA PRO A 58 -26.03 1.53 0.31
C PRO A 58 -25.23 0.80 1.39
N THR A 59 -25.52 -0.48 1.66
CA THR A 59 -24.77 -1.29 2.64
C THR A 59 -23.32 -1.51 2.17
N HIS A 60 -23.14 -1.79 0.88
CA HIS A 60 -21.80 -1.95 0.31
C HIS A 60 -21.03 -0.63 0.35
N ARG A 61 -21.70 0.49 0.05
CA ARG A 61 -21.10 1.82 0.13
C ARG A 61 -20.63 2.15 1.54
N GLN A 62 -21.43 1.89 2.57
CA GLN A 62 -21.03 2.08 3.97
C GLN A 62 -19.79 1.26 4.35
N MET A 63 -19.71 0.01 3.88
CA MET A 63 -18.54 -0.84 4.11
C MET A 63 -17.28 -0.23 3.46
N LEU A 64 -17.39 0.26 2.22
CA LEU A 64 -16.30 0.90 1.50
C LEU A 64 -15.89 2.24 2.13
N GLU A 65 -16.82 3.03 2.64
CA GLU A 65 -16.54 4.26 3.39
C GLU A 65 -15.75 3.96 4.67
N GLY A 66 -16.11 2.90 5.41
CA GLY A 66 -15.35 2.44 6.57
C GLY A 66 -13.93 1.99 6.20
N ALA A 67 -13.79 1.22 5.11
CA ALA A 67 -12.48 0.81 4.61
C ALA A 67 -11.62 2.00 4.18
N LEU A 68 -12.22 3.01 3.54
CA LEU A 68 -11.52 4.24 3.16
C LEU A 68 -10.98 5.00 4.36
N ALA A 69 -11.81 5.17 5.40
CA ALA A 69 -11.41 5.85 6.63
C ALA A 69 -10.26 5.15 7.36
N GLU A 70 -10.23 3.82 7.31
CA GLU A 70 -9.14 3.03 7.89
C GLU A 70 -7.84 3.19 7.09
N LEU A 71 -7.91 3.14 5.76
CA LEU A 71 -6.75 3.39 4.89
C LEU A 71 -6.18 4.80 5.08
N ASP A 72 -7.05 5.81 5.23
CA ASP A 72 -6.65 7.19 5.50
C ASP A 72 -5.96 7.32 6.87
N ARG A 73 -6.41 6.60 7.90
CA ARG A 73 -5.71 6.57 9.21
C ARG A 73 -4.33 5.95 9.10
N GLN A 74 -4.20 4.80 8.44
CA GLN A 74 -2.89 4.14 8.26
C GLN A 74 -1.92 5.03 7.46
N LEU A 75 -2.41 5.75 6.46
CA LEU A 75 -1.60 6.73 5.71
C LEU A 75 -1.16 7.92 6.57
N ALA A 76 -2.02 8.40 7.47
CA ALA A 76 -1.67 9.46 8.41
C ALA A 76 -0.59 8.99 9.41
N GLU A 77 -0.71 7.77 9.93
CA GLU A 77 0.29 7.17 10.84
C GLU A 77 1.65 6.95 10.16
N LEU A 78 1.67 6.58 8.88
CA LEU A 78 2.90 6.42 8.08
C LEU A 78 3.52 7.74 7.60
N GLY A 79 2.76 8.83 7.61
CA GLY A 79 3.18 10.14 7.13
C GLY A 79 3.50 11.16 8.24
N SER A 80 3.25 10.80 9.50
CA SER A 80 3.51 11.63 10.69
C SER A 80 4.90 11.39 11.28
#